data_AF-A0A8S3I2E3-F1
#
_entry.id   AF-A0A8S3I2E3-F1
#
_cell.length_a   1.000
_cell.length_b   1.000
_cell.length_c   1.000
_cell.angle_alpha   90.00
_cell.angle_beta   90.00
_cell.angle_gamma   90.00
#
_symmetry.space_group_name_H-M   'P 1'
#
loop_
_entity.id
_entity.type
_entity.pdbx_description
1 polymer ?
#
loop_
_entity_poly.entity_id
_entity_poly.type
_entity_poly.pdbx_seq_one_letter_code
_entity_poly.pdbx_strand_id
1 'polypeptide(L)'
;MISDSIVKEIGLQNYYEPIRKTFDTILKMLDTQVGRCLLVTRPDNANKDTDDLLSGDRKPKIDLLRTCIATLPRLLPLGTSQEELIEMLARLTIHMDHELAVQAFQSLQYFVIELPEWRKSVFRGFTNFIIREVTDQLMFLSDTGKTTLDRSMRFLLQLLQQWKHVLINSTNKQNTGANNQLSLSQQTDMETLAMAEGFGIIALCQTHHSRRKYSVMILREVKNIAIASKCLQ
;
A
#
# COMPACT_ATOMS: atom_id res chain seq x y z
N MET A 1 11.98 11.17 -2.99
CA MET A 1 12.56 10.72 -1.71
C MET A 1 13.79 11.55 -1.37
N ILE A 2 14.04 11.87 -0.09
CA ILE A 2 15.27 12.56 0.33
C ILE A 2 16.45 11.59 0.14
N SER A 3 17.35 11.86 -0.80
CA SER A 3 18.54 11.02 -1.07
C SER A 3 19.72 11.45 -0.20
N ASP A 4 20.66 10.54 0.04
CA ASP A 4 21.89 10.82 0.80
C ASP A 4 22.73 11.95 0.16
N SER A 5 22.65 12.11 -1.17
CA SER A 5 23.28 13.23 -1.88
C SER A 5 22.69 14.59 -1.47
N ILE A 6 21.35 14.70 -1.44
CA ILE A 6 20.65 15.92 -1.03
C ILE A 6 20.98 16.22 0.43
N VAL A 7 20.98 15.20 1.30
CA VAL A 7 21.31 15.33 2.72
C VAL A 7 22.74 15.84 2.93
N LYS A 8 23.69 15.37 2.12
CA LYS A 8 25.08 15.82 2.14
C LYS A 8 25.21 17.26 1.67
N GLU A 9 24.49 17.64 0.60
CA GLU A 9 24.48 19.00 0.05
C GLU A 9 23.94 20.03 1.04
N ILE A 10 22.88 19.69 1.78
CA ILE A 10 22.28 20.57 2.81
C ILE A 10 22.99 20.51 4.17
N GLY A 11 24.06 19.70 4.30
CA GLY A 11 24.84 19.60 5.54
C GLY A 11 24.16 18.83 6.69
N LEU A 12 23.15 18.00 6.40
CA LEU A 12 22.39 17.24 7.41
C LEU A 12 22.81 15.77 7.56
N GLN A 13 23.92 15.36 6.94
CA GLN A 13 24.41 13.96 6.93
C GLN A 13 24.52 13.31 8.31
N ASN A 14 24.99 14.06 9.31
CA ASN A 14 25.17 13.54 10.68
C ASN A 14 23.84 13.32 11.43
N TYR A 15 22.76 13.96 10.98
CA TYR A 15 21.45 13.93 11.64
C TYR A 15 20.47 12.99 10.93
N TYR A 16 20.65 12.76 9.64
CA TYR A 16 19.69 12.00 8.82
C TYR A 16 19.50 10.56 9.32
N GLU A 17 20.59 9.85 9.62
CA GLU A 17 20.52 8.48 10.12
C GLU A 17 19.85 8.40 11.52
N PRO A 18 20.26 9.20 12.53
CA PRO A 18 19.56 9.26 13.83
C PRO A 18 18.06 9.60 13.71
N ILE A 19 17.69 10.54 12.83
CA ILE A 19 16.29 10.91 12.59
C ILE A 19 15.51 9.71 12.07
N ARG A 20 16.05 8.97 11.08
CA ARG A 20 15.37 7.78 10.53
C ARG A 20 15.20 6.65 11.55
N LYS A 21 16.18 6.42 12.44
CA LYS A 21 16.08 5.43 13.54
C LYS A 21 15.04 5.83 14.59
N THR A 22 15.02 7.11 14.95
CA THR A 22 14.06 7.63 15.92
C THR A 22 12.64 7.57 15.34
N PHE A 23 12.50 7.95 14.07
CA PHE A 23 11.25 7.85 13.33
C PHE A 23 10.74 6.41 13.25
N ASP A 24 11.61 5.44 12.96
CA ASP A 24 11.29 4.00 12.99
C ASP A 24 10.72 3.57 14.35
N THR A 25 11.36 3.99 15.44
CA THR A 25 10.95 3.67 16.80
C THR A 25 9.58 4.25 17.13
N ILE A 26 9.36 5.53 16.81
CA ILE A 26 8.07 6.21 17.01
C ILE A 26 6.98 5.49 16.23
N LEU A 27 7.24 5.17 14.96
CA LEU A 27 6.28 4.51 14.09
C LEU A 27 5.86 3.14 14.65
N LYS A 28 6.81 2.31 15.08
CA LYS A 28 6.55 1.00 15.72
C LYS A 28 5.73 1.12 17.01
N MET A 29 6.07 2.10 17.85
CA MET A 29 5.34 2.34 19.10
C MET A 29 3.89 2.76 18.83
N LEU A 30 3.67 3.67 17.89
CA LEU A 30 2.33 4.13 17.52
C LEU A 30 1.51 3.02 16.86
N ASP A 31 2.10 2.24 15.96
CA ASP A 31 1.42 1.11 15.33
C ASP A 31 0.98 0.06 16.37
N THR A 32 1.79 -0.17 17.40
CA THR A 32 1.44 -1.07 18.50
C THR A 32 0.31 -0.52 19.37
N GLN A 33 0.34 0.78 19.69
CA GLN A 33 -0.61 1.38 20.64
C GLN A 33 -1.96 1.75 20.03
N VAL A 34 -1.98 2.22 18.78
CA VAL A 34 -3.19 2.72 18.12
C VAL A 34 -3.38 2.19 16.70
N GLY A 35 -2.37 1.63 16.03
CA GLY A 35 -2.51 1.11 14.67
C GLY A 35 -3.21 -0.26 14.59
N ARG A 36 -2.54 -1.31 15.09
CA ARG A 36 -3.02 -2.71 15.02
C ARG A 36 -4.26 -2.99 15.85
N CYS A 37 -4.50 -2.22 16.91
CA CYS A 37 -5.59 -2.45 17.85
C CYS A 37 -6.89 -1.74 17.46
N LEU A 38 -6.86 -0.83 16.48
CA LEU A 38 -8.02 -0.05 16.02
C LEU A 38 -8.35 -0.36 14.56
N LEU A 39 -8.25 -1.63 14.17
CA LEU A 39 -8.68 -2.10 12.85
C LEU A 39 -10.16 -2.44 12.87
N VAL A 40 -10.84 -2.20 11.74
CA VAL A 40 -12.26 -2.51 11.54
C VAL A 40 -12.53 -4.02 11.68
N THR A 41 -11.55 -4.86 11.37
CA THR A 41 -11.69 -6.32 11.40
C THR A 41 -11.54 -6.92 12.79
N ARG A 42 -11.14 -6.13 13.80
CA ARG A 42 -10.97 -6.65 15.15
C ARG A 42 -12.32 -6.90 15.83
N PRO A 43 -12.51 -8.10 16.42
CA PRO A 43 -13.75 -8.42 17.11
C PRO A 43 -14.01 -7.49 18.31
N ASP A 44 -12.94 -7.05 18.99
CA ASP A 44 -13.01 -6.14 20.14
C ASP A 44 -13.61 -4.76 19.81
N ASN A 45 -13.62 -4.39 18.52
CA ASN A 45 -14.06 -3.09 18.01
C ASN A 45 -15.45 -3.16 17.35
N ALA A 46 -15.94 -4.35 16.98
CA ALA A 46 -17.11 -4.52 16.12
C ALA A 46 -18.41 -3.92 16.69
N ASN A 47 -18.53 -3.83 18.02
CA ASN A 47 -19.74 -3.37 18.71
C ASN A 47 -19.55 -2.03 19.47
N LYS A 48 -18.42 -1.35 19.27
CA LYS A 48 -18.10 -0.10 19.98
C LYS A 48 -18.30 1.10 19.06
N ASP A 49 -18.69 2.23 19.65
CA ASP A 49 -18.75 3.48 18.92
C ASP A 49 -17.34 3.85 18.44
N THR A 50 -17.25 4.22 17.16
CA THR A 50 -15.98 4.63 16.54
C THR A 50 -15.46 5.90 17.18
N ASP A 51 -16.33 6.85 17.51
CA ASP A 51 -15.94 8.12 18.12
C ASP A 51 -15.37 7.89 19.52
N ASP A 52 -15.95 6.98 20.30
CA ASP A 52 -15.42 6.59 21.62
C ASP A 52 -14.05 5.89 21.50
N LEU A 53 -13.89 5.00 20.51
CA LEU A 53 -12.64 4.27 20.29
C LEU A 53 -11.46 5.18 19.90
N LEU A 54 -11.75 6.27 19.18
CA LEU A 54 -10.77 7.22 18.66
C LEU A 54 -10.55 8.43 19.60
N SER A 55 -11.31 8.54 20.68
CA SER A 55 -11.28 9.67 21.62
C SER A 55 -10.29 9.50 22.79
N GLY A 56 -10.24 10.52 23.66
CA GLY A 56 -9.40 10.53 24.86
C GLY A 56 -7.91 10.48 24.54
N ASP A 57 -7.17 9.69 25.31
CA ASP A 57 -5.69 9.59 25.21
C ASP A 57 -5.18 8.97 23.90
N ARG A 58 -6.08 8.41 23.08
CA ARG A 58 -5.73 7.80 21.78
C ARG A 58 -5.68 8.84 20.67
N LYS A 59 -6.53 9.87 20.71
CA LYS A 59 -6.63 10.90 19.67
C LYS A 59 -5.29 11.54 19.30
N PRO A 60 -4.48 12.07 20.24
CA PRO A 60 -3.19 12.67 19.89
C PRO A 60 -2.20 11.66 19.29
N LYS A 61 -2.29 10.38 19.69
CA LYS A 61 -1.44 9.30 19.14
C LYS A 61 -1.84 8.95 17.71
N ILE A 62 -3.14 8.92 17.41
CA ILE A 62 -3.66 8.71 16.05
C ILE A 62 -3.25 9.87 15.15
N ASP A 63 -3.36 11.12 15.62
CA ASP A 63 -2.94 12.31 14.87
C ASP A 63 -1.44 12.31 14.59
N LEU A 64 -0.63 11.87 15.56
CA LEU A 64 0.80 11.68 15.35
C LEU A 64 1.07 10.54 14.34
N LEU A 65 0.37 9.40 14.45
CA LEU A 65 0.52 8.29 13.50
C LEU A 65 0.17 8.72 12.08
N ARG A 66 -0.92 9.48 11.89
CA ARG A 66 -1.30 10.10 10.62
C ARG A 66 -0.18 10.95 10.04
N THR A 67 0.42 11.79 10.88
CA THR A 67 1.56 12.63 10.49
C THR A 67 2.75 11.77 10.07
N CYS A 68 3.06 10.70 10.82
CA CYS A 68 4.13 9.78 10.48
C CYS A 68 3.87 9.07 9.15
N ILE A 69 2.67 8.55 8.92
CA ILE A 69 2.31 7.86 7.67
C ILE A 69 2.40 8.81 6.48
N ALA A 70 1.86 10.04 6.59
CA ALA A 70 1.96 11.04 5.53
C ALA A 70 3.42 11.48 5.24
N THR A 71 4.33 11.25 6.18
CA THR A 71 5.76 11.57 6.05
C THR A 71 6.56 10.47 5.33
N LEU A 72 6.06 9.22 5.29
CA LEU A 72 6.75 8.08 4.69
C LEU A 72 7.22 8.29 3.24
N PRO A 73 6.44 8.91 2.34
CA PRO A 73 6.90 9.25 0.99
C PRO A 73 8.22 10.06 0.94
N ARG A 74 8.53 10.80 2.01
CA ARG A 74 9.68 11.70 2.08
C ARG A 74 10.81 11.15 2.95
N LEU A 75 10.47 10.41 4.02
CA LEU A 75 11.40 9.87 4.99
C LEU A 75 11.09 8.39 5.26
N LEU A 76 11.91 7.50 4.72
CA LEU A 76 11.80 6.08 5.04
C LEU A 76 12.42 5.80 6.42
N PRO A 77 11.79 4.95 7.25
CA PRO A 77 12.38 4.52 8.51
C PRO A 77 13.69 3.75 8.27
N LEU A 78 14.51 3.64 9.33
CA LEU A 78 15.73 2.84 9.32
C LEU A 78 15.65 1.80 10.44
N GLY A 79 15.34 0.56 10.06
CA GLY A 79 15.21 -0.58 10.99
C GLY A 79 14.09 -1.54 10.60
N THR A 80 12.91 -1.01 10.26
CA THR A 80 11.80 -1.78 9.68
C THR A 80 12.17 -2.25 8.27
N SER A 81 11.92 -3.52 7.96
CA SER A 81 12.14 -4.04 6.62
C SER A 81 11.13 -3.46 5.62
N GLN A 82 11.47 -3.48 4.33
CA GLN A 82 10.54 -3.07 3.28
C GLN A 82 9.22 -3.84 3.36
N GLU A 83 9.28 -5.14 3.63
CA GLU A 83 8.10 -6.02 3.72
C GLU A 83 7.24 -5.67 4.94
N GLU A 84 7.85 -5.47 6.11
CA GLU A 84 7.16 -5.09 7.34
C GLU A 84 6.45 -3.74 7.22
N LEU A 85 7.11 -2.76 6.56
CA LEU A 85 6.53 -1.44 6.33
C LEU A 85 5.31 -1.52 5.41
N ILE A 86 5.41 -2.31 4.34
CA ILE A 86 4.30 -2.52 3.40
C ILE A 86 3.14 -3.26 4.08
N GLU A 87 3.43 -4.28 4.88
CA GLU A 87 2.43 -5.03 5.64
C GLU A 87 1.69 -4.11 6.62
N MET A 88 2.43 -3.26 7.35
CA MET A 88 1.84 -2.26 8.24
C MET A 88 0.93 -1.29 7.47
N LEU A 89 1.38 -0.74 6.35
CA LEU A 89 0.59 0.18 5.53
C LEU A 89 -0.66 -0.49 4.95
N ALA A 90 -0.54 -1.71 4.44
CA ALA A 90 -1.65 -2.49 3.90
C ALA A 90 -2.74 -2.68 4.96
N ARG A 91 -2.34 -3.07 6.16
CA ARG A 91 -3.25 -3.22 7.30
C ARG A 91 -3.86 -1.90 7.77
N LEU A 92 -3.11 -0.80 7.76
CA LEU A 92 -3.67 0.51 8.11
C LEU A 92 -4.73 1.00 7.11
N THR A 93 -4.83 0.43 5.90
CA THR A 93 -5.90 0.80 4.94
C THR A 93 -7.32 0.43 5.39
N ILE A 94 -7.45 -0.41 6.42
CA ILE A 94 -8.71 -0.82 7.06
C ILE A 94 -8.81 -0.32 8.52
N HIS A 95 -8.07 0.72 8.85
CA HIS A 95 -8.12 1.35 10.17
C HIS A 95 -9.45 2.07 10.39
N MET A 96 -9.91 2.15 11.65
CA MET A 96 -11.17 2.81 12.03
C MET A 96 -11.15 4.31 11.75
N ASP A 97 -10.02 4.97 11.98
CA ASP A 97 -9.77 6.36 11.52
C ASP A 97 -9.63 6.39 9.99
N HIS A 98 -10.61 7.03 9.32
CA HIS A 98 -10.70 7.06 7.87
C HIS A 98 -9.55 7.84 7.23
N GLU A 99 -9.10 8.94 7.85
CA GLU A 99 -8.06 9.79 7.29
C GLU A 99 -6.69 9.08 7.32
N LEU A 100 -6.38 8.38 8.41
CA LEU A 100 -5.21 7.49 8.51
C LEU A 100 -5.25 6.40 7.44
N ALA A 101 -6.41 5.77 7.24
CA ALA A 101 -6.56 4.74 6.21
C ALA A 101 -6.30 5.27 4.80
N VAL A 102 -6.76 6.48 4.49
CA VAL A 102 -6.48 7.16 3.22
C VAL A 102 -4.98 7.47 3.07
N GLN A 103 -4.34 8.02 4.10
CA GLN A 103 -2.91 8.34 4.07
C GLN A 103 -2.02 7.09 3.92
N ALA A 104 -2.41 5.98 4.55
CA ALA A 104 -1.72 4.70 4.40
C ALA A 104 -1.78 4.21 2.96
N PHE A 105 -2.97 4.27 2.34
CA PHE A 105 -3.12 3.90 0.94
C PHE A 105 -2.37 4.83 0.00
N GLN A 106 -2.40 6.15 0.23
CA GLN A 106 -1.63 7.12 -0.56
C GLN A 106 -0.12 6.87 -0.47
N SER A 107 0.38 6.42 0.67
CA SER A 107 1.78 6.04 0.84
C SER A 107 2.14 4.81 0.00
N LEU A 108 1.26 3.80 -0.06
CA LEU A 108 1.44 2.65 -0.96
C LEU A 108 1.42 3.08 -2.44
N GLN A 109 0.51 3.98 -2.83
CA GLN A 109 0.48 4.53 -4.19
C GLN A 109 1.79 5.25 -4.53
N TYR A 110 2.31 6.05 -3.60
CA TYR A 110 3.60 6.72 -3.79
C TYR A 110 4.72 5.70 -4.03
N PHE A 111 4.81 4.63 -3.24
CA PHE A 111 5.81 3.58 -3.45
C PHE A 111 5.69 2.90 -4.81
N VAL A 112 4.48 2.63 -5.30
CA VAL A 112 4.29 2.07 -6.65
C VAL A 112 4.80 3.03 -7.73
N ILE A 113 4.55 4.32 -7.57
CA ILE A 113 4.89 5.30 -8.61
C ILE A 113 6.40 5.58 -8.61
N GLU A 114 6.93 5.94 -7.44
CA GLU A 114 8.24 6.56 -7.29
C GLU A 114 9.36 5.56 -6.96
N LEU A 115 9.04 4.35 -6.49
CA LEU A 115 10.01 3.32 -6.11
C LEU A 115 9.81 2.03 -6.93
N PRO A 116 10.34 1.96 -8.17
CA PRO A 116 10.19 0.79 -9.05
C PRO A 116 10.51 -0.55 -8.39
N GLU A 117 11.56 -0.59 -7.58
CA GLU A 117 12.05 -1.78 -6.88
C GLU A 117 11.14 -2.22 -5.72
N TRP A 118 10.24 -1.35 -5.25
CA TRP A 118 9.26 -1.67 -4.21
C TRP A 118 7.95 -2.24 -4.77
N ARG A 119 7.68 -2.05 -6.07
CA ARG A 119 6.39 -2.44 -6.69
C ARG A 119 6.02 -3.90 -6.42
N LYS A 120 6.95 -4.84 -6.66
CA LYS A 120 6.72 -6.28 -6.39
C LYS A 120 6.29 -6.50 -4.94
N SER A 121 7.01 -5.90 -4.00
CA SER A 121 6.70 -6.06 -2.58
C SER A 121 5.37 -5.42 -2.20
N VAL A 122 5.03 -4.26 -2.78
CA VAL A 122 3.76 -3.57 -2.51
C VAL A 122 2.58 -4.42 -2.97
N PHE A 123 2.61 -4.94 -4.20
CA PHE A 123 1.53 -5.78 -4.72
C PHE A 123 1.45 -7.11 -3.97
N ARG A 124 2.57 -7.79 -3.73
CA ARG A 124 2.61 -9.03 -2.95
C ARG A 124 2.04 -8.81 -1.55
N GLY A 125 2.52 -7.80 -0.84
CA GLY A 125 2.07 -7.47 0.51
C GLY A 125 0.58 -7.12 0.55
N PHE A 126 0.11 -6.27 -0.36
CA PHE A 126 -1.29 -5.85 -0.39
C PHE A 126 -2.24 -6.99 -0.79
N THR A 127 -1.89 -7.79 -1.80
CA THR A 127 -2.69 -8.96 -2.19
C THR A 127 -2.75 -10.01 -1.09
N ASN A 128 -1.61 -10.30 -0.44
CA ASN A 128 -1.57 -11.21 0.71
C ASN A 128 -2.42 -10.71 1.88
N PHE A 129 -2.37 -9.40 2.17
CA PHE A 129 -3.21 -8.76 3.17
C PHE A 129 -4.71 -8.97 2.86
N ILE A 130 -5.14 -8.75 1.61
CA ILE A 130 -6.54 -8.97 1.23
C ILE A 130 -6.96 -10.42 1.44
N ILE A 131 -6.11 -11.36 1.04
CA ILE A 131 -6.41 -12.79 1.15
C ILE A 131 -6.50 -13.19 2.64
N ARG A 132 -5.48 -12.87 3.43
CA ARG A 132 -5.33 -13.37 4.81
C ARG A 132 -6.15 -12.59 5.85
N GLU A 133 -6.25 -11.27 5.72
CA GLU A 133 -6.90 -10.45 6.75
C GLU A 133 -8.32 -10.04 6.35
N VAL A 134 -8.60 -9.87 5.05
CA VAL A 134 -9.91 -9.39 4.59
C VAL A 134 -10.81 -10.51 4.10
N THR A 135 -10.25 -11.59 3.55
CA THR A 135 -11.07 -12.73 3.09
C THR A 135 -11.33 -13.70 4.25
N ASP A 136 -10.29 -14.13 4.97
CA ASP A 136 -10.44 -15.11 6.05
C ASP A 136 -11.26 -14.59 7.25
N GLN A 137 -11.08 -13.32 7.64
CA GLN A 137 -11.77 -12.78 8.84
C GLN A 137 -13.20 -12.29 8.57
N LEU A 138 -13.53 -11.99 7.31
CA LEU A 138 -14.67 -11.12 6.98
C LEU A 138 -15.70 -11.74 6.02
N MET A 139 -15.40 -12.91 5.45
CA MET A 139 -16.23 -13.51 4.41
C MET A 139 -17.62 -13.93 4.89
N PHE A 140 -17.87 -14.12 6.20
CA PHE A 140 -19.06 -14.86 6.62
C PHE A 140 -20.17 -14.14 7.39
N LEU A 141 -20.00 -13.00 8.09
CA LEU A 141 -21.03 -12.62 9.09
C LEU A 141 -21.41 -11.14 9.29
N SER A 142 -20.79 -10.14 8.65
CA SER A 142 -21.13 -8.72 8.90
C SER A 142 -21.11 -7.82 7.65
N ASP A 143 -22.04 -6.86 7.57
CA ASP A 143 -22.11 -5.86 6.50
C ASP A 143 -20.88 -4.93 6.47
N THR A 144 -20.28 -4.65 7.63
CA THR A 144 -18.99 -3.95 7.75
C THR A 144 -17.86 -4.73 7.09
N GLY A 145 -17.95 -6.07 7.13
CA GLY A 145 -16.99 -6.92 6.46
C GLY A 145 -17.10 -6.86 4.94
N LYS A 146 -18.35 -6.81 4.46
CA LYS A 146 -18.63 -6.73 3.03
C LYS A 146 -18.12 -5.43 2.40
N THR A 147 -18.24 -4.30 3.09
CA THR A 147 -17.78 -3.00 2.60
C THR A 147 -16.26 -2.88 2.59
N THR A 148 -15.59 -3.49 3.58
CA THR A 148 -14.13 -3.51 3.69
C THR A 148 -13.48 -4.26 2.53
N LEU A 149 -14.00 -5.45 2.17
CA LEU A 149 -13.49 -6.18 1.00
C LEU A 149 -13.66 -5.38 -0.30
N ASP A 150 -14.84 -4.79 -0.52
CA ASP A 150 -15.10 -3.95 -1.69
C ASP A 150 -14.12 -2.77 -1.76
N ARG A 151 -13.78 -2.16 -0.61
CA ARG A 151 -12.78 -1.09 -0.52
C ARG A 151 -11.37 -1.60 -0.86
N SER A 152 -10.95 -2.73 -0.31
CA SER A 152 -9.62 -3.28 -0.57
C SER A 152 -9.46 -3.73 -2.02
N MET A 153 -10.51 -4.28 -2.65
CA MET A 153 -10.51 -4.58 -4.08
C MET A 153 -10.36 -3.31 -4.95
N ARG A 154 -11.03 -2.21 -4.58
CA ARG A 154 -10.86 -0.91 -5.25
C ARG A 154 -9.42 -0.41 -5.12
N PHE A 155 -8.83 -0.53 -3.93
CA PHE A 155 -7.44 -0.14 -3.67
C PHE A 155 -6.45 -0.96 -4.50
N LEU A 156 -6.63 -2.28 -4.59
CA LEU A 156 -5.79 -3.12 -5.45
C LEU A 156 -5.89 -2.71 -6.92
N LEU A 157 -7.11 -2.45 -7.40
CA LEU A 157 -7.33 -1.96 -8.76
C LEU A 157 -6.65 -0.61 -9.00
N GLN A 158 -6.74 0.33 -8.05
CA GLN A 158 -6.08 1.63 -8.14
C GLN A 158 -4.55 1.50 -8.15
N LEU A 159 -3.96 0.61 -7.36
CA LEU A 159 -2.51 0.34 -7.41
C LEU A 159 -2.10 -0.18 -8.80
N LEU A 160 -2.85 -1.14 -9.36
CA LEU A 160 -2.61 -1.66 -10.72
C LEU A 160 -2.68 -0.55 -11.78
N GLN A 161 -3.67 0.35 -11.66
CA GLN A 161 -3.80 1.50 -12.56
C GLN A 161 -2.60 2.45 -12.47
N GLN A 162 -2.07 2.71 -11.27
CA GLN A 162 -0.86 3.52 -11.09
C GLN A 162 0.35 2.85 -11.72
N TRP A 163 0.53 1.54 -11.53
CA TRP A 163 1.62 0.82 -12.17
C TRP A 163 1.54 0.90 -13.71
N LYS A 164 0.36 0.64 -14.28
CA LYS A 164 0.13 0.79 -15.72
C LYS A 164 0.47 2.20 -16.20
N HIS A 165 0.04 3.23 -15.48
CA HIS A 165 0.29 4.62 -15.85
C HIS A 165 1.80 4.92 -15.94
N VAL A 166 2.57 4.47 -14.94
CA VAL A 166 4.03 4.64 -14.93
C VAL A 166 4.71 3.87 -16.07
N LEU A 167 4.21 2.67 -16.38
CA LEU A 167 4.74 1.86 -17.47
C LEU A 167 4.57 2.55 -18.83
N ILE A 168 3.36 3.03 -19.13
CA ILE A 168 3.04 3.75 -20.38
C ILE A 168 3.88 5.02 -20.51
N ASN A 169 3.99 5.81 -19.43
CA ASN A 169 4.76 7.05 -19.44
C ASN A 169 6.26 6.79 -19.64
N SER A 170 6.77 5.65 -19.17
CA SER A 170 8.16 5.25 -19.38
C SER A 170 8.46 4.90 -20.84
N THR A 171 7.55 4.20 -21.51
CA THR A 171 7.66 3.87 -22.95
C THR A 171 7.70 5.14 -23.82
N ASN A 172 6.84 6.12 -23.53
CA ASN A 172 6.79 7.37 -24.30
C ASN A 172 8.09 8.20 -24.20
N LYS A 173 8.78 8.16 -23.05
CA LYS A 173 10.05 8.87 -22.84
C LYS A 173 11.22 8.21 -23.58
N GLN A 174 11.21 6.89 -23.75
CA GLN A 174 12.27 6.18 -24.49
C GLN A 174 12.27 6.55 -26.00
N ASN A 175 11.11 6.88 -26.57
CA ASN A 175 11.01 7.34 -27.97
C ASN A 175 11.59 8.76 -28.21
N THR A 176 12.02 9.48 -27.17
CA THR A 176 12.55 10.86 -27.28
C THR A 176 14.07 11.00 -27.08
N GLY A 177 14.84 9.91 -27.17
CA GLY A 177 16.29 10.00 -27.44
C GLY A 177 17.19 10.45 -26.29
N ALA A 178 16.81 10.25 -25.02
CA ALA A 178 17.72 10.47 -23.88
C ALA A 178 18.20 9.13 -23.29
N ASN A 179 19.47 8.80 -23.54
CA ASN A 179 20.15 7.60 -23.08
C ASN A 179 20.43 7.59 -21.56
N ASN A 180 20.43 6.37 -21.02
CA ASN A 180 21.12 5.88 -19.81
C ASN A 180 20.51 6.15 -18.42
N GLN A 181 19.75 5.15 -17.92
CA GLN A 181 19.91 4.47 -16.60
C GLN A 181 18.63 3.76 -16.08
N LEU A 182 17.50 3.83 -16.78
CA LEU A 182 16.21 3.25 -16.33
C LEU A 182 15.96 1.79 -16.77
N SER A 183 16.92 1.12 -17.40
CA SER A 183 16.74 -0.17 -18.08
C SER A 183 16.97 -1.43 -17.21
N LEU A 184 17.23 -1.31 -15.92
CA LEU A 184 17.59 -2.47 -15.07
C LEU A 184 16.52 -2.90 -14.03
N SER A 185 15.37 -2.23 -13.93
CA SER A 185 14.28 -2.63 -13.00
C SER A 185 12.90 -2.79 -13.64
N GLN A 186 12.82 -2.74 -14.98
CA GLN A 186 11.58 -2.93 -15.73
C GLN A 186 11.22 -4.39 -16.02
N GLN A 187 11.90 -5.36 -15.38
CA GLN A 187 11.37 -6.72 -15.35
C GLN A 187 10.12 -6.72 -14.47
N THR A 188 8.98 -6.53 -15.12
CA THR A 188 7.69 -6.85 -14.53
C THR A 188 7.73 -8.29 -14.08
N ASP A 189 7.81 -8.47 -12.77
CA ASP A 189 7.82 -9.79 -12.15
C ASP A 189 6.48 -10.46 -12.45
N MET A 190 6.49 -11.40 -13.40
CA MET A 190 5.33 -12.20 -13.81
C MET A 190 4.66 -12.88 -12.62
N GLU A 191 5.43 -13.23 -11.59
CA GLU A 191 4.96 -13.76 -10.31
C GLU A 191 3.99 -12.80 -9.59
N THR A 192 4.31 -11.50 -9.59
CA THR A 192 3.49 -10.45 -8.95
C THR A 192 2.15 -10.29 -9.67
N LEU A 193 2.19 -10.30 -11.01
CA LEU A 193 0.98 -10.26 -11.83
C LEU A 193 0.15 -11.53 -11.66
N ALA A 194 0.78 -12.70 -11.59
CA ALA A 194 0.10 -13.97 -11.37
C ALA A 194 -0.64 -14.02 -10.02
N MET A 195 -0.07 -13.43 -8.95
CA MET A 195 -0.76 -13.32 -7.67
C MET A 195 -2.02 -12.43 -7.76
N ALA A 196 -1.91 -11.27 -8.41
CA ALA A 196 -3.06 -10.38 -8.62
C ALA A 196 -4.13 -11.02 -9.54
N GLU A 197 -3.69 -11.78 -10.55
CA GLU A 197 -4.56 -12.57 -11.44
C GLU A 197 -5.30 -13.67 -10.66
N GLY A 198 -4.56 -14.46 -9.87
CA GLY A 198 -5.12 -15.51 -9.03
C GLY A 198 -6.17 -14.98 -8.07
N PHE A 199 -5.89 -13.83 -7.42
CA PHE A 199 -6.89 -13.13 -6.61
C PHE A 199 -8.13 -12.73 -7.42
N GLY A 200 -7.92 -12.14 -8.61
CA GLY A 200 -9.01 -11.74 -9.50
C GLY A 200 -9.91 -12.92 -9.91
N ILE A 201 -9.32 -14.09 -10.20
CA ILE A 201 -10.06 -15.31 -10.55
C ILE A 201 -10.90 -15.79 -9.36
N ILE A 202 -10.30 -15.90 -8.16
CA ILE A 202 -11.02 -16.31 -6.94
C ILE A 202 -12.16 -15.34 -6.64
N ALA A 203 -11.91 -14.04 -6.81
CA ALA A 203 -12.91 -13.00 -6.55
C ALA A 203 -14.07 -13.01 -7.57
N LEU A 204 -13.98 -13.69 -8.72
CA LEU A 204 -15.13 -13.90 -9.63
C LEU A 204 -16.18 -14.84 -9.02
N CYS A 205 -15.76 -15.75 -8.14
CA CYS A 205 -16.65 -16.69 -7.46
C CYS A 205 -17.51 -16.01 -6.37
N GLN A 206 -17.32 -14.72 -6.11
CA GLN A 206 -18.11 -13.96 -5.15
C GLN A 206 -19.56 -13.77 -5.64
N THR A 207 -20.52 -13.93 -4.73
CA THR A 207 -21.96 -13.83 -5.04
C THR A 207 -22.41 -12.40 -5.35
N HIS A 208 -21.69 -11.39 -4.87
CA HIS A 208 -22.03 -9.99 -5.06
C HIS A 208 -21.58 -9.43 -6.42
N HIS A 209 -22.49 -8.76 -7.14
CA HIS A 209 -22.23 -8.24 -8.49
C HIS A 209 -21.11 -7.18 -8.52
N SER A 210 -21.04 -6.28 -7.54
CA SER A 210 -19.98 -5.26 -7.48
C SER A 210 -18.58 -5.88 -7.45
N ARG A 211 -18.40 -6.97 -6.69
CA ARG A 211 -17.13 -7.67 -6.54
C ARG A 211 -16.71 -8.31 -7.84
N ARG A 212 -17.61 -9.02 -8.53
CA ARG A 212 -17.34 -9.57 -9.86
C ARG A 212 -16.92 -8.48 -10.85
N LYS A 213 -17.53 -7.30 -10.79
CA LYS A 213 -17.10 -6.15 -11.62
C LYS A 213 -15.67 -5.72 -11.28
N TYR A 214 -15.31 -5.59 -10.00
CA TYR A 214 -13.93 -5.30 -9.61
C TYR A 214 -12.96 -6.39 -10.05
N SER A 215 -13.31 -7.66 -9.91
CA SER A 215 -12.50 -8.80 -10.36
C SER A 215 -12.20 -8.72 -11.86
N VAL A 216 -13.22 -8.46 -12.70
CA VAL A 216 -13.02 -8.29 -14.15
C VAL A 216 -12.10 -7.09 -14.45
N MET A 217 -12.26 -5.99 -13.73
CA MET A 217 -11.39 -4.81 -13.90
C MET A 217 -9.95 -5.11 -13.48
N ILE A 218 -9.73 -5.83 -12.38
CA ILE A 218 -8.41 -6.26 -11.91
C ILE A 218 -7.74 -7.15 -12.97
N LEU A 219 -8.44 -8.19 -13.45
CA LEU A 219 -7.93 -9.09 -14.48
C LEU A 219 -7.59 -8.36 -15.78
N ARG A 220 -8.43 -7.39 -16.17
CA ARG A 220 -8.17 -6.54 -17.34
C ARG A 220 -6.90 -5.71 -17.16
N GLU A 221 -6.69 -5.12 -15.99
CA GLU A 221 -5.49 -4.33 -15.74
C GLU A 221 -4.23 -5.20 -15.66
N VAL A 222 -4.30 -6.37 -15.02
CA VAL A 222 -3.19 -7.33 -15.03
C VAL A 222 -2.79 -7.71 -16.46
N LYS A 223 -3.77 -8.03 -17.32
CA LYS A 223 -3.52 -8.31 -18.74
C LYS A 223 -2.88 -7.13 -19.46
N ASN A 224 -3.38 -5.91 -19.24
CA ASN A 224 -2.82 -4.71 -19.87
C ASN A 224 -1.36 -4.47 -19.46
N ILE A 225 -1.04 -4.62 -18.17
CA ILE A 225 0.32 -4.47 -17.65
C ILE A 225 1.23 -5.56 -18.24
N ALA A 226 0.76 -6.81 -18.30
CA ALA A 226 1.53 -7.91 -18.91
C ALA A 226 1.86 -7.64 -20.38
N ILE A 227 0.89 -7.13 -21.17
CA ILE A 227 1.11 -6.77 -22.58
C ILE A 227 2.12 -5.62 -22.67
N ALA A 228 1.90 -4.53 -21.94
CA ALA A 228 2.79 -3.37 -21.96
C ALA A 228 4.22 -3.71 -21.51
N SER A 229 4.37 -4.69 -20.62
CA SER A 229 5.69 -5.15 -20.15
C SER A 229 6.42 -6.00 -21.20
N LYS A 230 5.69 -6.79 -21.98
CA LYS A 230 6.26 -7.53 -23.12
C LYS A 230 6.67 -6.62 -24.28
N CYS A 231 6.02 -5.47 -24.45
CA CYS A 231 6.42 -4.47 -25.44
C CYS A 231 7.70 -3.69 -25.07
N LEU A 232 8.19 -3.83 -23.84
CA LEU A 232 9.42 -3.17 -23.35
C LEU A 232 10.66 -4.08 -23.39
N GLN A 233 10.49 -5.37 -23.72
CA GLN A 233 11.58 -6.34 -23.94
C GLN A 233 11.94 -6.39 -25.42
#